data_AF-A0A7K8PLR1-F1
#
_entry.id   AF-A0A7K8PLR1-F1
#
_cell.length_a   1.000
_cell.length_b   1.000
_cell.length_c   1.000
_cell.angle_alpha   90.00
_cell.angle_beta   90.00
_cell.angle_gamma   90.00
#
_symmetry.space_group_name_H-M   'P 1'
#
loop_
_entity.id
_entity.type
_entity.pdbx_description
1 polymer ?
#
loop_
_entity_poly.entity_id
_entity_poly.type
_entity_poly.pdbx_seq_one_letter_code
_entity_poly.pdbx_strand_id
1 'polypeptide(L)'
;TILPKFNIDFVVALLRQENAKDICVIQLPPEIKYCDYFIIVSGSSTRHLHAMAHYMLKMFKHHKEESDPHTQIEGKETDDWLCIDFGSIVMHFMLPETREAYELEKLWTLGSYDDQLAQMTAESLPQDFIFGLT
;
A
#
# COMPACT_ATOMS: atom_id res chain seq x y z
N THR A 1 -9.25 -24.56 -15.67
CA THR A 1 -9.99 -23.36 -15.26
C THR A 1 -9.01 -22.22 -15.19
N ILE A 2 -9.19 -21.16 -15.96
CA ILE A 2 -8.30 -19.99 -15.91
C ILE A 2 -8.59 -19.32 -14.57
N LEU A 3 -7.62 -19.35 -13.64
CA LEU A 3 -7.71 -18.60 -12.40
C LEU A 3 -7.81 -17.11 -12.76
N PRO A 4 -8.70 -16.32 -12.12
CA PRO A 4 -8.73 -14.89 -12.35
C PRO A 4 -7.36 -14.30 -12.04
N LYS A 5 -6.84 -13.45 -12.94
CA LYS A 5 -5.58 -12.73 -12.72
C LYS A 5 -5.71 -11.81 -11.51
N PHE A 6 -4.61 -11.60 -10.78
CA PHE A 6 -4.55 -10.67 -9.65
C PHE A 6 -4.57 -9.22 -10.15
N ASN A 7 -5.75 -8.75 -10.57
CA ASN A 7 -5.98 -7.40 -11.08
C ASN A 7 -6.80 -6.55 -10.09
N ILE A 8 -7.01 -5.27 -10.41
CA ILE A 8 -7.67 -4.33 -9.53
C ILE A 8 -9.11 -4.73 -9.17
N ASP A 9 -9.89 -5.22 -10.14
CA ASP A 9 -11.28 -5.63 -9.91
C ASP A 9 -11.36 -6.81 -8.93
N PHE A 10 -10.47 -7.78 -9.11
CA PHE A 10 -10.37 -8.94 -8.22
C PHE A 10 -9.95 -8.51 -6.82
N VAL A 11 -8.94 -7.64 -6.70
CA VAL A 11 -8.46 -7.11 -5.42
C VAL A 11 -9.58 -6.37 -4.68
N VAL A 12 -10.28 -5.44 -5.35
CA VAL A 12 -11.39 -4.68 -4.74
C VAL A 12 -12.53 -5.61 -4.32
N ALA A 13 -12.84 -6.65 -5.10
CA ALA A 13 -13.84 -7.66 -4.73
C ALA A 13 -13.45 -8.42 -3.45
N LEU A 14 -12.18 -8.82 -3.32
CA LEU A 14 -11.67 -9.48 -2.12
C LEU A 14 -11.71 -8.56 -0.88
N LEU A 15 -11.31 -7.29 -1.03
CA LEU A 15 -11.38 -6.32 0.07
C LEU A 15 -12.82 -6.09 0.54
N ARG A 16 -13.78 -6.03 -0.39
CA ARG A 16 -15.22 -5.93 -0.07
C ARG A 16 -15.73 -7.20 0.62
N GLN A 17 -15.28 -8.37 0.18
CA GLN A 17 -15.64 -9.66 0.81
C GLN A 17 -15.16 -9.73 2.27
N GLU A 18 -13.96 -9.22 2.55
CA GLU A 18 -13.42 -9.11 3.90
C GLU A 18 -14.05 -7.96 4.73
N ASN A 19 -15.06 -7.25 4.20
CA ASN A 19 -15.71 -6.11 4.84
C ASN A 19 -14.74 -4.99 5.27
N ALA A 20 -13.78 -4.68 4.40
CA ALA A 20 -12.95 -3.50 4.54
C ALA A 20 -13.81 -2.24 4.74
N LYS A 21 -13.39 -1.36 5.65
CA LYS A 21 -14.21 -0.21 6.07
C LYS A 21 -14.17 0.92 5.08
N ASP A 22 -12.98 1.17 4.54
CA ASP A 22 -12.78 2.19 3.53
C ASP A 22 -11.70 1.73 2.55
N ILE A 23 -11.92 1.96 1.26
CA ILE A 23 -11.04 1.53 0.18
C ILE A 23 -10.86 2.74 -0.74
N CYS A 24 -9.64 3.28 -0.77
CA CYS A 24 -9.22 4.27 -1.74
C CYS A 24 -8.24 3.62 -2.72
N VAL A 25 -8.51 3.81 -4.01
CA VAL A 25 -7.66 3.32 -5.10
C VAL A 25 -7.19 4.53 -5.87
N ILE A 26 -5.87 4.69 -5.98
CA ILE A 26 -5.22 5.73 -6.74
C ILE A 26 -4.52 5.06 -7.91
N GLN A 27 -4.92 5.42 -9.13
CA GLN A 27 -4.18 5.02 -10.33
C GLN A 27 -3.03 5.99 -10.53
N LEU A 28 -1.80 5.47 -10.55
CA LEU A 28 -0.62 6.28 -10.80
C LEU A 28 -0.38 6.43 -12.31
N PRO A 29 0.10 7.60 -12.74
CA PRO A 29 0.40 7.83 -14.14
C PRO A 29 1.73 7.11 -14.50
N PRO A 30 1.90 6.64 -15.75
CA PRO A 30 3.00 5.75 -16.15
C PRO A 30 4.41 6.36 -15.97
N GLU A 31 4.51 7.67 -15.83
CA GLU A 31 5.77 8.38 -15.58
C GLU A 31 6.32 8.08 -14.17
N ILE A 32 5.46 7.74 -13.21
CA ILE A 32 5.85 7.33 -11.86
C ILE A 32 6.17 5.83 -11.88
N LYS A 33 7.47 5.50 -11.95
CA LYS A 33 7.99 4.12 -11.98
C LYS A 33 7.98 3.44 -10.60
N TYR A 34 6.86 3.52 -9.89
CA TYR A 34 6.69 2.86 -8.59
C TYR A 34 5.74 1.68 -8.72
N CYS A 35 4.46 1.95 -8.94
CA CYS A 35 3.43 0.95 -9.21
C CYS A 35 2.34 1.55 -10.13
N ASP A 36 1.42 0.73 -10.63
CA ASP A 36 0.29 1.19 -11.44
C ASP A 36 -0.89 1.63 -10.57
N TYR A 37 -1.11 0.92 -9.45
CA TYR A 37 -2.18 1.21 -8.50
C TYR A 37 -1.66 1.26 -7.06
N PHE A 38 -1.97 2.36 -6.39
CA PHE A 38 -1.73 2.57 -4.98
C PHE A 38 -3.06 2.48 -4.23
N ILE A 39 -3.22 1.46 -3.39
CA ILE A 39 -4.46 1.20 -2.66
C ILE A 39 -4.24 1.48 -1.18
N ILE A 40 -5.13 2.24 -0.58
CA ILE A 40 -5.18 2.48 0.86
C ILE A 40 -6.49 1.89 1.37
N VAL A 41 -6.39 0.97 2.32
CA VAL A 41 -7.54 0.27 2.89
C VAL A 41 -7.54 0.38 4.40
N SER A 42 -8.71 0.67 4.96
CA SER A 42 -8.90 0.78 6.41
C SER A 42 -9.58 -0.44 7.01
N GLY A 43 -8.98 -0.97 8.07
CA GLY A 43 -9.56 -2.02 8.92
C GLY A 43 -10.37 -1.42 10.08
N SER A 44 -11.14 -2.27 10.78
CA SER A 44 -11.88 -1.85 11.98
C SER A 44 -11.12 -2.09 13.29
N SER A 45 -10.04 -2.86 13.25
CA SER A 45 -9.17 -3.17 14.37
C SER A 45 -7.87 -3.77 13.84
N THR A 46 -6.81 -3.75 14.65
CA THR A 46 -5.52 -4.41 14.34
C THR A 46 -5.70 -5.84 13.87
N ARG A 47 -6.50 -6.63 14.59
CA ARG A 47 -6.77 -8.03 14.23
C ARG A 47 -7.43 -8.17 12.86
N HIS A 48 -8.41 -7.32 12.56
CA HIS A 48 -9.08 -7.33 11.27
C HIS A 48 -8.10 -6.95 10.14
N LEU A 49 -7.30 -5.91 10.37
CA LEU A 49 -6.30 -5.41 9.44
C LEU A 49 -5.25 -6.49 9.11
N HIS A 50 -4.67 -7.13 10.13
CA HIS A 50 -3.74 -8.26 9.96
C HIS A 50 -4.37 -9.43 9.22
N ALA A 51 -5.58 -9.84 9.61
CA ALA A 51 -6.29 -10.95 8.95
C ALA A 51 -6.51 -10.67 7.46
N MET A 52 -6.91 -9.45 7.11
CA MET A 52 -7.13 -9.01 5.74
C MET A 52 -5.81 -9.00 4.95
N ALA A 53 -4.73 -8.45 5.51
CA ALA A 53 -3.41 -8.45 4.88
C ALA A 53 -2.90 -9.88 4.58
N HIS A 54 -3.03 -10.79 5.56
CA HIS A 54 -2.68 -12.20 5.39
C HIS A 54 -3.54 -12.91 4.34
N TYR A 55 -4.84 -12.61 4.32
CA TYR A 55 -5.76 -13.14 3.31
C TYR A 55 -5.36 -12.69 1.91
N MET A 56 -5.11 -11.39 1.72
CA MET A 56 -4.68 -10.83 0.44
C MET A 56 -3.35 -11.43 -0.05
N LEU A 57 -2.37 -11.60 0.85
CA LEU A 57 -1.12 -12.29 0.51
C LEU A 57 -1.36 -13.75 0.08
N LYS A 58 -2.24 -14.46 0.77
CA LYS A 58 -2.60 -15.85 0.42
C LYS A 58 -3.26 -15.91 -0.95
N MET A 59 -4.18 -15.00 -1.24
CA MET A 59 -4.84 -14.92 -2.54
C MET A 59 -3.83 -14.60 -3.64
N PHE A 60 -2.94 -13.63 -3.44
CA PHE A 60 -1.87 -13.36 -4.40
C PHE A 60 -1.02 -14.60 -4.69
N LYS A 61 -0.55 -15.30 -3.65
CA LYS A 61 0.25 -16.53 -3.81
C LYS A 61 -0.46 -17.64 -4.59
N HIS A 62 -1.79 -17.69 -4.54
CA HIS A 62 -2.58 -18.67 -5.30
C HIS A 62 -2.79 -18.27 -6.77
N HIS A 63 -2.78 -16.98 -7.07
CA HIS A 63 -3.12 -16.42 -8.38
C HIS A 63 -1.93 -15.85 -9.16
N LYS A 64 -0.74 -15.75 -8.53
CA LYS A 64 0.47 -15.22 -9.15
C LYS A 64 1.03 -16.16 -10.22
N GLU A 65 1.67 -15.59 -11.23
CA GLU A 65 2.47 -16.30 -12.22
C GLU A 65 3.90 -16.56 -11.67
N GLU A 66 4.68 -17.39 -12.36
CA GLU A 66 6.06 -17.67 -11.95
C GLU A 66 6.98 -16.44 -12.09
N SER A 67 6.65 -15.55 -13.03
CA SER A 67 7.37 -14.28 -13.26
C SER A 67 7.08 -13.21 -12.22
N ASP A 68 6.02 -13.35 -11.43
CA ASP A 68 5.62 -12.34 -10.44
C ASP A 68 6.56 -12.34 -9.22
N PRO A 69 6.78 -11.17 -8.61
CA PRO A 69 7.68 -11.03 -7.48
C PRO A 69 7.24 -11.88 -6.29
N HIS A 70 8.22 -12.25 -5.45
CA HIS A 70 7.93 -12.79 -4.12
C HIS A 70 7.54 -11.64 -3.21
N THR A 71 6.35 -11.74 -2.63
CA THR A 71 5.77 -10.69 -1.80
C THR A 71 5.68 -11.12 -0.35
N GLN A 72 5.88 -10.15 0.53
CA GLN A 72 5.77 -10.32 1.97
C GLN A 72 5.00 -9.14 2.57
N ILE A 73 4.48 -9.36 3.77
CA ILE A 73 3.86 -8.28 4.54
C ILE A 73 4.97 -7.57 5.31
N GLU A 74 5.07 -6.27 5.10
CA GLU A 74 5.89 -5.37 5.91
C GLU A 74 5.06 -4.78 7.06
N GLY A 75 5.72 -4.42 8.17
CA GLY A 75 5.03 -3.85 9.33
C GLY A 75 4.33 -4.87 10.23
N LYS A 76 4.68 -6.16 10.15
CA LYS A 76 4.05 -7.24 10.96
C LYS A 76 4.14 -7.05 12.48
N GLU A 77 5.16 -6.34 12.95
CA GLU A 77 5.35 -6.04 14.38
C GLU A 77 4.61 -4.77 14.82
N THR A 78 3.95 -4.08 13.87
CA THR A 78 3.15 -2.89 14.14
C THR A 78 1.66 -3.23 14.18
N ASP A 79 0.92 -2.49 14.98
CA ASP A 79 -0.50 -2.77 15.23
C ASP A 79 -1.44 -1.99 14.30
N ASP A 80 -0.96 -0.95 13.64
CA ASP A 80 -1.80 0.05 13.03
C ASP A 80 -1.53 0.28 11.53
N TRP A 81 -0.39 -0.19 11.02
CA TRP A 81 -0.04 -0.04 9.61
C TRP A 81 0.77 -1.22 9.03
N LEU A 82 0.18 -1.89 8.05
CA LEU A 82 0.88 -2.90 7.25
C LEU A 82 0.90 -2.51 5.78
N CYS A 83 1.92 -2.94 5.05
CA CYS A 83 1.95 -2.78 3.59
C CYS A 83 2.37 -4.07 2.88
N ILE A 84 1.88 -4.21 1.65
CA ILE A 84 2.24 -5.31 0.76
C ILE A 84 2.42 -4.74 -0.64
N ASP A 85 3.59 -4.99 -1.21
CA ASP A 85 3.91 -4.70 -2.60
C ASP A 85 3.64 -5.95 -3.45
N PHE A 86 2.79 -5.85 -4.47
CA PHE A 86 2.49 -6.91 -5.44
C PHE A 86 3.09 -6.66 -6.84
N GLY A 87 4.01 -5.71 -6.97
CA GLY A 87 4.55 -5.24 -8.23
C GLY A 87 3.70 -4.10 -8.81
N SER A 88 2.71 -4.42 -9.65
CA SER A 88 1.84 -3.40 -10.26
C SER A 88 0.84 -2.77 -9.28
N ILE A 89 0.55 -3.44 -8.17
CA ILE A 89 -0.38 -2.98 -7.14
C ILE A 89 0.36 -2.94 -5.81
N VAL A 90 0.32 -1.81 -5.12
CA VAL A 90 0.82 -1.67 -3.74
C VAL A 90 -0.36 -1.36 -2.83
N MET A 91 -0.47 -2.10 -1.72
CA MET A 91 -1.56 -1.94 -0.77
C MET A 91 -1.07 -1.55 0.61
N HIS A 92 -1.70 -0.53 1.19
CA HIS A 92 -1.49 -0.04 2.54
C HIS A 92 -2.72 -0.33 3.38
N PHE A 93 -2.56 -1.13 4.43
CA PHE A 93 -3.60 -1.48 5.38
C PHE A 93 -3.39 -0.64 6.64
N MET A 94 -4.35 0.23 6.97
CA MET A 94 -4.19 1.20 8.06
C MET A 94 -5.41 1.21 8.99
N LEU A 95 -5.20 1.56 10.26
CA LEU A 95 -6.31 2.02 11.09
C LEU A 95 -6.77 3.42 10.62
N PRO A 96 -8.05 3.79 10.83
CA PRO A 96 -8.56 5.09 10.43
C PRO A 96 -7.73 6.27 10.98
N GLU A 97 -7.31 6.17 12.24
CA GLU A 97 -6.52 7.19 12.92
C GLU A 97 -5.14 7.36 12.27
N THR A 98 -4.48 6.25 11.92
CA THR A 98 -3.18 6.26 11.23
C THR A 98 -3.33 6.82 9.81
N ARG A 99 -4.40 6.48 9.10
CA ARG A 99 -4.66 7.02 7.75
C ARG A 99 -4.90 8.53 7.78
N GLU A 100 -5.59 9.04 8.79
CA GLU A 100 -5.80 10.48 9.00
C GLU A 100 -4.51 11.20 9.40
N ALA A 101 -3.64 10.57 10.19
CA ALA A 101 -2.37 11.17 10.60
C ALA A 101 -1.34 11.26 9.44
N TYR A 102 -1.28 10.24 8.58
CA TYR A 102 -0.30 10.18 7.49
C TYR A 102 -0.80 10.77 6.17
N GLU A 103 -2.12 10.90 5.98
CA GLU A 103 -2.76 11.51 4.81
C GLU A 103 -2.19 11.03 3.44
N LEU A 104 -1.85 9.74 3.31
CA LEU A 104 -1.19 9.21 2.10
C LEU A 104 -1.97 9.49 0.81
N GLU A 105 -3.29 9.63 0.90
CA GLU A 105 -4.12 9.99 -0.24
C GLU A 105 -3.72 11.34 -0.84
N LYS A 106 -3.45 12.34 0.01
CA LYS A 106 -3.02 13.67 -0.44
C LYS A 106 -1.63 13.60 -1.04
N LEU A 107 -0.70 12.90 -0.38
CA LEU A 107 0.67 12.72 -0.86
C LEU A 107 0.69 12.16 -2.29
N TRP A 108 -0.10 11.12 -2.57
CA TRP A 108 -0.08 10.42 -3.85
C TRP A 108 -1.03 11.00 -4.92
N THR A 109 -1.88 11.96 -4.58
CA THR A 109 -2.76 12.66 -5.54
C THR A 109 -2.32 14.08 -5.84
N LEU A 110 -1.95 14.85 -4.81
CA LEU A 110 -1.54 16.24 -4.92
C LEU A 110 -0.03 16.38 -5.11
N GLY A 111 0.78 15.46 -4.59
CA GLY A 111 2.24 15.53 -4.68
C GLY A 111 2.79 16.88 -4.22
N SER A 112 3.44 17.63 -5.10
CA SER A 112 4.00 18.96 -4.79
C SER A 112 2.97 20.08 -4.57
N TYR A 113 1.69 19.82 -4.83
CA TYR A 113 0.61 20.80 -4.64
C TYR A 113 -0.06 20.68 -3.26
N ASP A 114 0.44 19.83 -2.38
CA ASP A 114 0.00 19.80 -0.98
C ASP A 114 0.62 20.98 -0.21
N ASP A 115 -0.23 21.87 0.28
CA ASP A 115 0.16 23.06 1.05
C ASP A 115 0.97 22.70 2.31
N GLN A 116 0.76 21.51 2.89
CA GLN A 116 1.55 21.03 4.03
C GLN A 116 2.97 20.67 3.61
N LEU A 117 3.15 19.95 2.49
CA LEU A 117 4.47 19.60 1.94
C LEU A 117 5.23 20.83 1.46
N ALA A 118 4.52 21.82 0.89
CA ALA A 118 5.11 23.09 0.48
C ALA A 118 5.68 23.90 1.67
N GLN A 119 5.21 23.63 2.89
CA GLN A 119 5.65 24.30 4.13
C GLN A 119 6.62 23.46 4.95
N MET A 120 6.80 22.17 4.66
CA MET A 120 7.84 21.36 5.29
C MET A 120 9.21 21.87 4.85
N THR A 121 10.03 22.32 5.80
CA THR A 121 11.44 22.61 5.54
C THR A 121 12.11 21.35 5.04
N ALA A 122 12.68 21.40 3.83
CA ALA A 122 13.52 20.34 3.30
C ALA A 122 14.70 20.14 4.28
N GLU A 123 14.63 19.08 5.08
CA GLU A 123 15.73 18.71 5.96
C GLU A 123 16.86 18.21 5.06
N SER A 124 17.91 19.01 4.92
CA SER A 124 19.10 18.58 4.18
C SER A 124 19.71 17.41 4.93
N LEU A 125 19.96 16.29 4.23
CA LEU A 125 20.72 15.19 4.80
C LEU A 125 22.03 15.75 5.40
N PRO A 126 22.45 15.29 6.59
CA PRO A 126 23.73 15.67 7.17
C PRO A 126 24.85 15.42 6.16
N GLN A 127 25.89 16.27 6.17
CA GLN A 127 27.02 16.15 5.24
C GLN A 127 27.73 14.78 5.33
N ASP A 128 27.61 14.11 6.48
CA ASP A 128 28.24 12.82 6.76
C ASP A 128 27.30 11.61 6.45
N PHE A 129 26.16 11.83 5.81
CA PHE A 129 25.22 10.76 5.47
C PHE A 129 25.76 9.93 4.30
N ILE A 130 26.39 8.79 4.61
CA ILE A 130 26.88 7.83 3.61
C ILE A 130 25.71 6.92 3.20
N PHE A 131 25.24 7.03 1.95
CA PHE A 131 24.39 6.01 1.34
C PHE A 131 25.16 4.69 1.31
N GLY A 132 24.60 3.65 1.94
CA GLY A 132 25.25 2.37 2.25
C GLY A 132 26.15 1.81 1.14
N LEU A 133 27.45 2.07 1.27
CA LEU A 133 28.52 1.21 0.76
C LEU A 133 28.87 0.20 1.85
N THR A 134 28.19 -0.94 1.82
CA THR A 134 28.72 -2.26 2.23
C THR A 134 28.06 -3.32 1.37
#